data_AF-A0A1B6NUA1-F1
#
_entry.id   AF-A0A1B6NUA1-F1
#
_cell.length_a   1.000
_cell.length_b   1.000
_cell.length_c   1.000
_cell.angle_alpha   90.00
_cell.angle_beta   90.00
_cell.angle_gamma   90.00
#
_symmetry.space_group_name_H-M   'P 1'
#
loop_
_entity.id
_entity.type
_entity.pdbx_description
1 polymer ?
#
loop_
_entity_poly.entity_id
_entity_poly.type
_entity_poly.pdbx_seq_one_letter_code
_entity_poly.pdbx_strand_id
1 'polypeptide(L)' 'TITLWNGSPITVTPPNFVELEITETDPGLKGDTAGTGGKPATLSTGAVVRVPLFVQTGEVIRVDTRSGEYVSRAQK' A
#
# COMPACT_ATOMS: atom_id res chain seq x y z
N THR A 1 -17.29 -2.97 -5.56
CA THR A 1 -18.56 -3.60 -5.97
C THR A 1 -18.85 -4.79 -5.10
N ILE A 2 -20.11 -4.99 -4.69
CA ILE A 2 -20.53 -6.16 -3.91
C ILE A 2 -21.44 -7.00 -4.81
N THR A 3 -21.08 -8.27 -5.01
CA THR A 3 -21.89 -9.23 -5.76
C THR A 3 -22.74 -10.03 -4.78
N LEU A 4 -24.05 -10.04 -5.00
CA LEU A 4 -25.03 -10.75 -4.18
C LEU A 4 -25.55 -11.99 -4.92
N TRP A 5 -25.72 -13.09 -4.19
CA TRP A 5 -26.43 -14.28 -4.64
C TRP A 5 -27.56 -14.59 -3.64
N ASN A 6 -28.81 -14.66 -4.11
CA ASN A 6 -29.99 -14.86 -3.26
C ASN A 6 -30.05 -13.89 -2.06
N GLY A 7 -29.66 -12.63 -2.26
CA GLY A 7 -29.63 -11.62 -1.20
C GLY A 7 -28.43 -11.73 -0.24
N SER A 8 -27.57 -12.75 -0.39
CA SER A 8 -26.35 -12.92 0.41
C SER A 8 -25.11 -12.45 -0.37
N PRO A 9 -24.20 -11.67 0.24
CA PRO A 9 -22.97 -11.24 -0.41
C PRO A 9 -22.02 -12.43 -0.60
N ILE A 10 -21.56 -12.63 -1.84
CA ILE A 10 -20.63 -13.70 -2.20
C ILE A 10 -19.25 -13.18 -2.60
N THR A 11 -19.15 -11.92 -3.02
CA THR A 11 -17.88 -11.33 -3.45
C THR A 11 -17.88 -9.83 -3.17
N VAL A 12 -16.76 -9.35 -2.64
CA VAL A 12 -16.50 -7.92 -2.45
C VAL A 12 -15.25 -7.58 -3.26
N THR A 13 -15.42 -6.73 -4.26
CA THR A 13 -14.32 -6.23 -5.08
C THR A 13 -13.99 -4.80 -4.64
N PRO A 14 -12.80 -4.55 -4.07
CA PRO A 14 -12.37 -3.19 -3.77
C PRO A 14 -12.12 -2.37 -5.05
N PRO A 15 -12.04 -1.04 -4.95
CA PRO A 15 -11.53 -0.21 -6.04
C PRO A 15 -10.11 -0.63 -6.43
N ASN A 16 -9.75 -0.56 -7.72
CA ASN A 16 -8.42 -0.97 -8.21
C ASN A 16 -7.26 -0.23 -7.54
N PHE A 17 -7.50 1.00 -7.09
CA PHE A 17 -6.52 1.80 -6.38
C PHE A 17 -7.11 2.35 -5.11
N VAL A 18 -6.33 2.29 -4.03
CA VAL A 18 -6.69 2.85 -2.73
C VAL A 18 -5.55 3.70 -2.21
N GLU A 19 -5.88 4.71 -1.44
CA GLU A 19 -4.92 5.56 -0.74
C GLU A 19 -4.92 5.18 0.73
N LEU A 20 -3.76 4.76 1.24
CA LEU A 20 -3.58 4.27 2.59
C LEU A 20 -2.37 4.95 3.23
N GLU A 21 -2.51 5.28 4.50
CA GLU A 21 -1.44 5.84 5.32
C GLU A 21 -0.50 4.73 5.80
N ILE A 22 0.80 5.04 5.82
CA ILE A 22 1.82 4.16 6.38
C ILE A 22 1.90 4.36 7.88
N THR A 23 1.61 3.31 8.64
CA THR A 23 1.68 3.33 10.11
C THR A 23 3.06 2.97 10.64
N GLU A 24 3.83 2.17 9.90
CA GLU A 24 5.15 1.73 10.31
C GLU A 24 6.04 1.43 9.09
N THR A 25 7.26 1.96 9.07
CA THR A 25 8.29 1.60 8.09
C THR A 25 9.65 1.99 8.64
N ASP A 26 10.70 1.26 8.27
CA ASP A 26 12.06 1.57 8.72
C ASP A 26 12.52 2.92 8.15
N PRO A 27 13.24 3.76 8.93
CA PRO A 27 13.85 4.97 8.41
C PRO A 27 14.87 4.61 7.33
N GLY A 28 14.70 5.15 6.13
CA GLY A 28 15.57 4.84 5.00
C GLY A 28 17.02 5.23 5.29
N LEU A 29 17.91 4.24 5.42
CA LEU A 29 19.33 4.49 5.63
C LEU A 29 19.93 5.04 4.34
N LYS A 30 20.45 6.27 4.41
CA LYS A 30 21.06 7.04 3.30
C LYS A 30 22.24 6.33 2.61
N GLY A 31 22.72 5.21 3.17
CA GLY A 31 23.84 4.40 2.66
C GLY A 31 23.43 3.09 1.99
N ASP A 32 22.13 2.76 1.92
CA ASP A 32 21.63 1.54 1.26
C ASP A 32 21.45 1.76 -0.26
N THR A 33 22.48 2.33 -0.90
CA THR A 33 22.49 2.67 -2.34
C THR A 33 22.83 1.49 -3.25
N ALA A 34 23.02 0.30 -2.70
CA ALA A 34 23.44 -0.89 -3.44
C ALA A 34 22.28 -1.81 -3.87
N GLY A 35 21.08 -1.62 -3.33
CA GLY A 35 19.92 -2.44 -3.67
C GLY A 35 18.88 -1.63 -4.45
N THR A 36 18.42 -2.17 -5.57
CA THR A 36 17.10 -1.86 -6.17
C THR A 36 15.92 -2.22 -5.25
N GLY A 37 16.15 -2.31 -3.94
CA GLY A 37 15.26 -2.85 -2.93
C GLY A 37 14.34 -1.77 -2.39
N GLY A 38 13.03 -1.95 -2.62
CA GLY A 38 12.02 -1.31 -1.79
C GLY A 38 12.08 -1.86 -0.37
N LYS A 39 11.73 -1.01 0.60
CA LYS A 39 11.58 -1.41 2.00
C LYS A 39 10.13 -1.82 2.29
N PRO A 40 9.89 -2.71 3.27
CA PRO A 40 8.54 -2.99 3.73
C PRO A 40 7.95 -1.76 4.45
N ALA A 41 6.66 -1.53 4.22
CA ALA A 41 5.86 -0.55 4.95
C ALA A 41 4.51 -1.17 5.32
N THR A 42 4.13 -1.03 6.58
CA THR A 42 2.83 -1.43 7.11
C THR A 42 1.84 -0.30 6.91
N LEU A 43 0.70 -0.62 6.30
CA LEU A 43 -0.40 0.32 6.06
C LEU A 43 -1.38 0.31 7.23
N SER A 44 -2.25 1.31 7.30
CA SER A 44 -3.31 1.43 8.31
C SER A 44 -4.27 0.23 8.40
N THR A 45 -4.36 -0.56 7.34
CA THR A 45 -5.14 -1.82 7.29
C THR A 45 -4.39 -3.03 7.86
N GLY A 46 -3.10 -2.89 8.21
CA GLY A 46 -2.20 -3.97 8.58
C GLY A 46 -1.54 -4.68 7.38
N ALA A 47 -1.87 -4.30 6.14
CA ALA A 47 -1.21 -4.84 4.96
C ALA A 47 0.23 -4.35 4.85
N VAL A 48 1.16 -5.24 4.46
CA VAL A 48 2.57 -4.90 4.25
C VAL A 48 2.84 -4.79 2.76
N VAL A 49 3.36 -3.65 2.32
CA VAL A 49 3.68 -3.37 0.91
C VAL A 49 5.14 -2.95 0.77
N ARG A 50 5.75 -3.22 -0.38
CA ARG A 50 7.10 -2.72 -0.70
C ARG A 50 7.02 -1.31 -1.25
N VAL A 51 7.69 -0.37 -0.59
CA VAL A 51 7.73 1.06 -0.96
C VAL A 51 9.16 1.52 -1.22
N PRO A 52 9.37 2.60 -1.99
CA PRO A 52 10.68 3.20 -2.14
C PRO A 52 11.30 3.67 -0.81
N LEU A 53 12.63 3.67 -0.73
CA LEU A 53 13.37 3.99 0.50
C LEU A 53 13.07 5.39 1.08
N PHE A 54 12.68 6.34 0.23
CA PHE A 54 12.42 7.73 0.61
C PHE A 54 11.04 7.96 1.27
N VAL A 55 10.14 6.97 1.21
CA VAL A 55 8.80 7.05 1.82
C VAL A 55 8.91 6.94 3.35
N GLN A 56 8.08 7.66 4.09
CA GLN A 56 8.15 7.71 5.56
C GLN A 56 6.82 7.34 6.21
N THR A 57 6.86 7.01 7.50
CA THR A 57 5.67 6.84 8.34
C THR A 57 4.83 8.13 8.35
N GLY A 58 3.51 7.99 8.31
CA GLY A 58 2.56 9.10 8.23
C GLY A 58 2.32 9.64 6.82
N GLU A 59 3.01 9.12 5.80
CA GLU A 59 2.71 9.45 4.41
C GLU A 59 1.56 8.60 3.88
N VAL A 60 0.72 9.21 3.03
CA VAL A 60 -0.34 8.51 2.30
C VAL A 60 0.19 8.07 0.95
N ILE A 61 0.07 6.78 0.66
CA ILE A 61 0.50 6.18 -0.60
C ILE A 61 -0.69 5.56 -1.33
N ARG A 62 -0.62 5.58 -2.66
CA ARG A 62 -1.54 4.90 -3.55
C ARG A 62 -1.04 3.50 -3.85
N VAL A 63 -1.88 2.51 -3.62
CA VAL A 63 -1.60 1.07 -3.79
C VAL A 63 -2.57 0.47 -4.80
N ASP A 64 -2.09 -0.42 -5.67
CA ASP A 64 -2.94 -1.24 -6.53
C ASP A 64 -3.43 -2.46 -5.75
N THR A 65 -4.74 -2.58 -5.53
CA THR A 65 -5.32 -3.68 -4.73
C THR A 65 -5.31 -5.02 -5.44
N ARG A 66 -4.97 -5.07 -6.74
CA ARG A 66 -4.92 -6.29 -7.54
C ARG A 66 -3.56 -6.96 -7.44
N SER A 67 -2.48 -6.17 -7.48
CA SER A 67 -1.10 -6.66 -7.33
C SER A 67 -0.53 -6.49 -5.92
N GLY A 68 -1.09 -5.59 -5.10
CA GLY A 68 -0.55 -5.22 -3.79
C GLY A 68 0.67 -4.30 -3.89
N GLU A 69 0.91 -3.68 -5.05
CA GLU A 69 2.11 -2.88 -5.30
C GLU A 69 1.88 -1.40 -5.04
N TYR A 70 2.95 -0.74 -4.58
CA TYR A 70 3.03 0.72 -4.53
C TYR A 70 2.94 1.31 -5.94
N VAL A 71 2.06 2.29 -6.12
CA VAL A 71 1.89 3.01 -7.40
C VAL A 71 2.53 4.38 -7.33
N SER A 72 2.17 5.18 -6.32
CA SER A 72 2.66 6.54 -6.16
C SER A 72 2.43 7.06 -4.74
N ARG A 73 3.06 8.17 -4.38
CA ARG A 73 2.62 8.99 -3.23
C ARG A 73 1.29 9.64 -3.59
N ALA A 74 0.37 9.76 -2.64
CA ALA A 74 -0.87 10.50 -2.87
C ALA A 74 -0.54 11.98 -3.09
N GLN A 75 -1.15 12.60 -4.11
CA GLN A 75 -1.09 14.05 -4.29
C GLN A 75 -2.22 14.68 -3.45
N LYS A 76 -1.88 15.72 -2.69
CA LYS A 76 -2.86 16.52 -1.94
C LYS A 76 -3.78 17.29 -2.87
#